data_AF-A0A1M3E1A1-F1
#
_entry.id   AF-A0A1M3E1A1-F1
#
_cell.length_a   1.000
_cell.length_b   1.000
_cell.length_c   1.000
_cell.angle_alpha   90.00
_cell.angle_beta   90.00
_cell.angle_gamma   90.00
#
_symmetry.space_group_name_H-M   'P 1'
#
loop_
_entity.id
_entity.type
_entity.pdbx_description
1 polymer ?
#
loop_
_entity_poly.entity_id
_entity_poly.type
_entity_poly.pdbx_seq_one_letter_code
_entity_poly.pdbx_strand_id
1 'polypeptide(L)'
;MLAIYRDLDYTILWEKYNYYFLLNSIFETNKNRDEKDKILLFPLDLEFDWKNFDCHSQYKLFDEYSENSIIDRNIIMGKNFVNFYEYAKKRNPERRKALVIQNTYHGYIRIPKFLPLPTQPDIYSTSEYIFKTYPEKTTNIYINYFTQGFQNGLTNDGLFDAAFNFTKTDNIGFDLKNSPFGNSKFDLYNFGGDYEKVNFDYIFDGMIFYKPVAEMNLVTGIPNVYPIEFEKQFYERMALIDGISYDKSIKENKELLKELNTKSEVKLQDSIVQKINSQIRYWIK
;
A
#
# COMPACT_ATOMS: atom_id res chain seq x y z
N MET A 1 -7.72 -20.24 2.81
CA MET A 1 -7.03 -18.92 2.79
C MET A 1 -5.85 -18.91 1.84
N LEU A 2 -4.82 -19.75 2.06
CA LEU A 2 -3.61 -19.77 1.23
C LEU A 2 -3.86 -19.95 -0.28
N ALA A 3 -4.84 -20.77 -0.66
CA ALA A 3 -5.23 -20.94 -2.07
C ALA A 3 -5.69 -19.62 -2.72
N ILE A 4 -6.51 -18.84 -2.01
CA ILE A 4 -6.93 -17.53 -2.50
C ILE A 4 -5.70 -16.61 -2.57
N TYR A 5 -4.87 -16.60 -1.52
CA TYR A 5 -3.71 -15.71 -1.41
C TYR A 5 -2.72 -15.84 -2.57
N ARG A 6 -2.48 -17.05 -3.08
CA ARG A 6 -1.62 -17.30 -4.25
C ARG A 6 -2.15 -16.67 -5.54
N ASP A 7 -3.44 -16.38 -5.63
CA ASP A 7 -4.10 -15.91 -6.84
C ASP A 7 -4.53 -14.43 -6.74
N LEU A 8 -4.15 -13.72 -5.67
CA LEU A 8 -4.58 -12.33 -5.41
C LEU A 8 -3.83 -11.26 -6.18
N ASP A 9 -2.70 -11.60 -6.76
CA ASP A 9 -1.75 -10.65 -7.35
C ASP A 9 -1.38 -11.11 -8.76
N TYR A 10 -1.09 -10.13 -9.62
CA TYR A 10 -0.52 -10.37 -10.95
C TYR A 10 0.99 -10.60 -10.88
N THR A 11 1.63 -10.24 -9.77
CA THR A 11 2.97 -10.73 -9.41
C THR A 11 2.89 -12.13 -8.78
N ILE A 12 4.04 -12.78 -8.57
CA ILE A 12 4.07 -14.14 -8.02
C ILE A 12 3.40 -14.27 -6.64
N LEU A 13 3.54 -13.23 -5.80
CA LEU A 13 3.00 -13.16 -4.45
C LEU A 13 3.29 -11.79 -3.82
N TRP A 14 2.31 -11.19 -3.15
CA TRP A 14 2.59 -10.16 -2.14
C TRP A 14 3.21 -10.82 -0.91
N GLU A 15 4.53 -10.75 -0.78
CA GLU A 15 5.32 -11.49 0.20
C GLU A 15 5.33 -10.85 1.59
N LYS A 16 4.85 -9.60 1.73
CA LYS A 16 4.77 -8.94 3.04
C LYS A 16 3.66 -9.57 3.87
N TYR A 17 4.00 -9.96 5.10
CA TYR A 17 3.11 -10.75 5.97
C TYR A 17 1.88 -9.96 6.45
N ASN A 18 1.91 -8.63 6.39
CA ASN A 18 0.83 -7.76 6.84
C ASN A 18 -0.50 -8.02 6.11
N TYR A 19 -0.47 -8.26 4.81
CA TYR A 19 -1.69 -8.49 4.03
C TYR A 19 -2.26 -9.88 4.34
N TYR A 20 -1.43 -10.93 4.36
CA TYR A 20 -1.84 -12.25 4.82
C TYR A 20 -2.45 -12.21 6.23
N PHE A 21 -1.82 -11.49 7.15
CA PHE A 21 -2.34 -11.29 8.50
C PHE A 21 -3.72 -10.64 8.49
N LEU A 22 -3.91 -9.55 7.74
CA LEU A 22 -5.21 -8.88 7.58
C LEU A 22 -6.29 -9.83 7.05
N LEU A 23 -6.00 -10.59 5.98
CA LEU A 23 -6.95 -11.52 5.39
C LEU A 23 -7.34 -12.63 6.36
N ASN A 24 -6.36 -13.18 7.07
CA ASN A 24 -6.60 -14.20 8.07
C ASN A 24 -7.45 -13.64 9.23
N SER A 25 -7.15 -12.43 9.72
CA SER A 25 -7.93 -11.76 10.76
C SER A 25 -9.38 -11.51 10.35
N ILE A 26 -9.61 -11.06 9.10
CA ILE A 26 -10.96 -10.89 8.55
C ILE A 26 -11.70 -12.22 8.48
N PHE A 27 -11.04 -13.27 7.98
CA PHE A 27 -11.62 -14.60 7.88
C PHE A 27 -12.01 -15.18 9.23
N GLU A 28 -11.09 -15.16 10.21
CA GLU A 28 -11.37 -15.62 11.57
C GLU A 28 -12.49 -14.82 12.23
N THR A 29 -12.50 -13.49 12.04
CA THR A 29 -13.57 -12.63 12.54
C THR A 29 -14.92 -12.98 11.91
N ASN A 30 -14.95 -13.26 10.62
CA ASN A 30 -16.18 -13.57 9.88
C ASN A 30 -16.77 -14.97 10.19
N LYS A 31 -16.01 -15.90 10.79
CA LYS A 31 -16.54 -17.22 11.17
C LYS A 31 -17.68 -17.14 12.18
N ASN A 32 -17.64 -16.14 13.06
CA ASN A 32 -18.58 -15.98 14.16
C ASN A 32 -19.61 -14.86 13.91
N ARG A 33 -19.71 -14.36 12.67
CA ARG A 33 -20.60 -13.25 12.31
C ARG A 33 -21.72 -13.72 11.40
N ASP A 34 -22.90 -13.15 11.61
CA ASP A 34 -24.02 -13.31 10.69
C ASP A 34 -23.66 -12.82 9.30
N GLU A 35 -24.24 -13.46 8.28
CA GLU A 35 -23.94 -13.19 6.86
C GLU A 35 -24.07 -11.70 6.49
N LYS A 36 -25.05 -11.00 7.06
CA LYS A 36 -25.28 -9.56 6.84
C LYS A 36 -24.20 -8.65 7.46
N ASP A 37 -23.52 -9.14 8.49
CA ASP A 37 -22.60 -8.39 9.34
C ASP A 37 -21.13 -8.73 9.06
N LYS A 38 -20.86 -9.72 8.20
CA LYS A 38 -19.51 -10.06 7.77
C LYS A 38 -18.78 -8.84 7.20
N ILE A 39 -17.50 -8.74 7.52
CA ILE A 39 -16.58 -7.80 6.90
C ILE A 39 -16.44 -8.23 5.43
N LEU A 40 -16.73 -7.30 4.52
CA LEU A 40 -16.54 -7.50 3.09
C LEU A 40 -15.20 -6.91 2.72
N LEU A 41 -14.44 -7.64 1.92
CA LEU A 41 -13.14 -7.23 1.41
C LEU A 41 -13.21 -7.26 -0.11
N PHE A 42 -12.78 -6.16 -0.73
CA PHE A 42 -12.73 -6.02 -2.17
C PHE A 42 -11.34 -5.51 -2.58
N PRO A 43 -10.59 -6.25 -3.42
CA PRO A 43 -9.43 -5.67 -4.10
C PRO A 43 -9.93 -4.59 -5.06
N LEU A 44 -9.21 -3.47 -5.13
CA LEU A 44 -9.59 -2.32 -5.95
C LEU A 44 -8.82 -2.25 -7.26
N ASP A 45 -7.70 -2.94 -7.35
CA ASP A 45 -6.75 -2.85 -8.46
C ASP A 45 -7.28 -3.46 -9.77
N LEU A 46 -6.43 -3.50 -10.78
CA LEU A 46 -6.69 -4.12 -12.06
C LEU A 46 -7.07 -5.60 -11.89
N GLU A 47 -8.07 -6.03 -12.66
CA GLU A 47 -8.46 -7.44 -12.71
C GLU A 47 -7.38 -8.26 -13.42
N PHE A 48 -7.02 -9.39 -12.82
CA PHE A 48 -6.05 -10.32 -13.35
C PHE A 48 -6.46 -11.76 -13.00
N ASP A 49 -6.37 -12.66 -13.97
CA ASP A 49 -6.53 -14.11 -13.76
C ASP A 49 -5.41 -14.82 -14.50
N TRP A 50 -4.59 -15.56 -13.75
CA TRP A 50 -3.48 -16.37 -14.26
C TRP A 50 -3.88 -17.32 -15.40
N LYS A 51 -5.15 -17.74 -15.48
CA LYS A 51 -5.66 -18.63 -16.54
C LYS A 51 -5.75 -17.96 -17.91
N ASN A 52 -5.69 -16.63 -17.97
CA ASN A 52 -5.78 -15.88 -19.22
C ASN A 52 -4.41 -15.63 -19.87
N PHE A 53 -3.33 -16.12 -19.26
CA PHE A 53 -1.96 -15.88 -19.69
C PHE A 53 -1.25 -17.21 -19.93
N ASP A 54 -1.01 -17.53 -21.20
CA ASP A 54 -0.36 -18.77 -21.63
C ASP A 54 1.11 -18.55 -22.04
N CYS A 55 1.53 -17.30 -22.23
CA CYS A 55 2.91 -16.98 -22.59
C CYS A 55 3.38 -15.62 -22.07
N HIS A 56 4.71 -15.46 -22.00
CA HIS A 56 5.36 -14.26 -21.51
C HIS A 56 4.94 -12.99 -22.24
N SER A 57 4.72 -13.03 -23.55
CA SER A 57 4.33 -11.83 -24.31
C SER A 57 2.93 -11.30 -23.91
N GLN A 58 1.99 -12.17 -23.55
CA GLN A 58 0.69 -11.77 -23.03
C GLN A 58 0.82 -11.13 -21.64
N TYR A 59 1.61 -11.75 -20.76
CA TYR A 59 1.87 -11.21 -19.42
C TYR A 59 2.56 -9.85 -19.50
N LYS A 60 3.61 -9.76 -20.31
CA LYS A 60 4.36 -8.52 -20.52
C LYS A 60 3.48 -7.41 -21.07
N LEU A 61 2.55 -7.73 -21.98
CA LEU A 61 1.58 -6.75 -22.47
C LEU A 61 0.68 -6.22 -21.35
N PHE A 62 0.22 -7.09 -20.44
CA PHE A 62 -0.55 -6.67 -19.26
C PHE A 62 0.30 -5.85 -18.28
N ASP A 63 1.53 -6.26 -18.00
CA ASP A 63 2.44 -5.57 -17.10
C ASP A 63 2.75 -4.16 -17.62
N GLU A 64 3.11 -4.04 -18.91
CA GLU A 64 3.29 -2.75 -19.58
C GLU A 64 2.01 -1.91 -19.58
N TYR A 65 0.85 -2.53 -19.80
CA TYR A 65 -0.46 -1.87 -19.75
C TYR A 65 -0.80 -1.34 -18.35
N SER A 66 -0.43 -2.08 -17.29
CA SER A 66 -0.70 -1.72 -15.89
C SER A 66 0.04 -0.47 -15.42
N GLU A 67 1.17 -0.17 -16.08
CA GLU A 67 2.06 0.95 -15.78
C GLU A 67 1.99 2.07 -16.85
N ASN A 68 1.11 1.96 -17.85
CA ASN A 68 1.02 2.91 -18.95
C ASN A 68 0.05 4.08 -18.65
N SER A 69 0.39 5.28 -19.09
CA SER A 69 -0.42 6.50 -18.98
C SER A 69 -1.69 6.52 -19.84
N ILE A 70 -1.87 5.59 -20.79
CA ILE A 70 -3.10 5.49 -21.60
C ILE A 70 -4.32 5.20 -20.73
N ILE A 71 -4.13 4.46 -19.63
CA ILE A 71 -5.20 4.13 -18.70
C ILE A 71 -4.82 4.59 -17.30
N ASP A 72 -5.74 5.34 -16.72
CA ASP A 72 -5.57 5.79 -15.35
C ASP A 72 -5.99 4.69 -14.37
N ARG A 73 -5.02 3.89 -13.94
CA ARG A 73 -5.16 2.85 -12.90
C ARG A 73 -5.80 3.41 -11.62
N ASN A 74 -5.50 4.66 -11.24
CA ASN A 74 -6.10 5.30 -10.06
C ASN A 74 -7.61 5.51 -10.22
N ILE A 75 -8.03 5.93 -11.42
CA ILE A 75 -9.45 6.08 -11.73
C ILE A 75 -10.15 4.71 -11.73
N ILE A 76 -9.51 3.66 -12.25
CA ILE A 76 -10.06 2.29 -12.18
C ILE A 76 -10.26 1.88 -10.72
N MET A 77 -9.24 2.04 -9.88
CA MET A 77 -9.35 1.73 -8.45
C MET A 77 -10.45 2.53 -7.75
N GLY A 78 -10.56 3.83 -8.05
CA GLY A 78 -11.61 4.70 -7.51
C GLY A 78 -13.02 4.26 -7.93
N LYS A 79 -13.20 3.91 -9.22
CA LYS A 79 -14.47 3.37 -9.74
C LYS A 79 -14.82 2.03 -9.11
N ASN A 80 -13.83 1.14 -8.96
CA ASN A 80 -14.01 -0.14 -8.30
C ASN A 80 -14.50 0.05 -6.86
N PHE A 81 -13.89 0.98 -6.11
CA PHE A 81 -14.36 1.32 -4.76
C PHE A 81 -15.82 1.77 -4.76
N VAL A 82 -16.19 2.72 -5.62
CA VAL A 82 -17.57 3.22 -5.70
C VAL A 82 -18.56 2.09 -5.98
N ASN A 83 -18.23 1.23 -6.96
CA ASN A 83 -19.07 0.09 -7.33
C ASN A 83 -19.25 -0.89 -6.17
N PHE A 84 -18.16 -1.28 -5.51
CA PHE A 84 -18.21 -2.23 -4.39
C PHE A 84 -18.89 -1.64 -3.16
N TYR A 85 -18.66 -0.36 -2.86
CA TYR A 85 -19.28 0.32 -1.73
C TYR A 85 -20.80 0.43 -1.92
N GLU A 86 -21.26 0.82 -3.11
CA GLU A 86 -22.70 0.87 -3.41
C GLU A 86 -23.34 -0.51 -3.49
N TYR A 87 -22.63 -1.51 -4.02
CA TYR A 87 -23.07 -2.92 -3.94
C TYR A 87 -23.25 -3.38 -2.49
N ALA A 88 -22.28 -3.10 -1.63
CA ALA A 88 -22.32 -3.50 -0.22
C ALA A 88 -23.47 -2.81 0.53
N LYS A 89 -23.75 -1.53 0.24
CA LYS A 89 -24.90 -0.79 0.78
C LYS A 89 -26.25 -1.35 0.32
N LYS A 90 -26.36 -1.75 -0.95
CA LYS A 90 -27.58 -2.39 -1.48
C LYS A 90 -27.88 -3.71 -0.78
N ARG A 91 -26.84 -4.50 -0.45
CA ARG A 91 -26.98 -5.77 0.27
C ARG A 91 -27.34 -5.59 1.75
N ASN A 92 -26.82 -4.55 2.40
CA ASN A 92 -27.15 -4.19 3.77
C ASN A 92 -27.20 -2.65 3.92
N PRO A 93 -28.39 -2.03 3.95
CA PRO A 93 -28.55 -0.57 4.09
C PRO A 93 -27.99 0.02 5.39
N GLU A 94 -27.76 -0.80 6.43
CA GLU A 94 -27.13 -0.37 7.68
C GLU A 94 -25.61 -0.21 7.54
N ARG A 95 -25.01 -0.74 6.46
CA ARG A 95 -23.58 -0.60 6.17
C ARG A 95 -23.27 0.81 5.70
N ARG A 96 -22.69 1.62 6.59
CA ARG A 96 -22.44 3.06 6.37
C ARG A 96 -20.95 3.45 6.28
N LYS A 97 -20.05 2.49 6.46
CA LYS A 97 -18.60 2.75 6.58
C LYS A 97 -17.81 1.76 5.73
N ALA A 98 -16.70 2.24 5.18
CA ALA A 98 -15.68 1.45 4.51
C ALA A 98 -14.30 1.94 4.98
N LEU A 99 -13.33 1.03 4.99
CA LEU A 99 -11.92 1.35 5.17
C LEU A 99 -11.24 1.08 3.82
N VAL A 100 -10.51 2.08 3.31
CA VAL A 100 -9.74 1.97 2.07
C VAL A 100 -8.27 2.03 2.47
N ILE A 101 -7.51 0.98 2.15
CA ILE A 101 -6.08 0.88 2.46
C ILE A 101 -5.32 1.03 1.14
N GLN A 102 -4.45 2.02 1.07
CA GLN A 102 -3.68 2.38 -0.12
C GLN A 102 -2.23 2.66 0.27
N ASN A 103 -1.31 2.51 -0.69
CA ASN A 103 0.02 3.10 -0.55
C ASN A 103 -0.07 4.64 -0.64
N THR A 104 1.03 5.33 -0.39
CA THR A 104 1.05 6.78 -0.18
C THR A 104 0.43 7.56 -1.35
N TYR A 105 0.89 7.34 -2.59
CA TYR A 105 0.41 8.09 -3.76
C TYR A 105 -1.07 7.82 -4.05
N HIS A 106 -1.50 6.55 -4.07
CA HIS A 106 -2.91 6.20 -4.27
C HIS A 106 -3.80 6.75 -3.13
N GLY A 107 -3.21 7.04 -1.97
CA GLY A 107 -3.86 7.54 -0.77
C GLY A 107 -4.15 9.06 -0.74
N TYR A 108 -3.61 9.87 -1.64
CA TYR A 108 -3.75 11.34 -1.55
C TYR A 108 -5.13 11.86 -1.96
N ILE A 109 -5.96 12.36 -1.05
CA ILE A 109 -7.30 12.88 -1.42
C ILE A 109 -7.28 14.17 -2.26
N ARG A 110 -6.13 14.84 -2.35
CA ARG A 110 -5.91 16.05 -3.15
C ARG A 110 -4.49 15.99 -3.72
N ILE A 111 -4.33 16.09 -5.04
CA ILE A 111 -3.03 16.24 -5.68
C ILE A 111 -2.76 17.75 -5.92
N PRO A 112 -1.61 18.31 -5.47
CA PRO A 112 -1.27 19.70 -5.76
C PRO A 112 -1.11 19.95 -7.26
N LYS A 113 -1.20 21.21 -7.68
CA LYS A 113 -1.06 21.57 -9.09
C LYS A 113 0.36 21.31 -9.59
N PHE A 114 0.47 20.68 -10.75
CA PHE A 114 1.74 20.52 -11.46
C PHE A 114 2.24 21.87 -12.00
N LEU A 115 3.55 22.09 -11.98
CA LEU A 115 4.20 23.32 -12.42
C LEU A 115 5.22 23.00 -13.53
N PRO A 116 5.37 23.90 -14.53
CA PRO A 116 4.72 25.21 -14.69
C PRO A 116 3.36 25.13 -15.40
N LEU A 117 2.84 23.93 -15.68
CA LEU A 117 1.61 23.71 -16.43
C LEU A 117 0.47 23.28 -15.49
N PRO A 118 -0.19 24.20 -14.78
CA PRO A 118 -1.21 23.89 -13.76
C PRO A 118 -2.49 23.27 -14.32
N THR A 119 -2.55 23.05 -15.63
CA THR A 119 -3.66 22.44 -16.37
C THR A 119 -3.32 21.05 -16.91
N GLN A 120 -2.11 20.51 -16.64
CA GLN A 120 -1.70 19.19 -17.11
C GLN A 120 -0.88 18.41 -16.06
N PRO A 121 -1.06 17.09 -15.97
CA PRO A 121 -2.29 16.32 -16.21
C PRO A 121 -3.26 16.47 -15.02
N ASP A 122 -4.54 16.19 -15.25
CA ASP A 122 -5.49 15.87 -14.17
C ASP A 122 -5.09 14.52 -13.56
N ILE A 123 -4.00 14.51 -12.78
CA ILE A 123 -3.54 13.32 -12.09
C ILE A 123 -4.48 13.11 -10.91
N TYR A 124 -5.32 12.07 -10.99
CA TYR A 124 -6.10 11.60 -9.86
C TYR A 124 -5.32 10.53 -9.13
N SER A 125 -5.22 10.63 -7.82
CA SER A 125 -5.04 9.42 -7.03
C SER A 125 -6.37 8.67 -6.89
N THR A 126 -6.31 7.40 -6.48
CA THR A 126 -7.49 6.61 -6.12
C THR A 126 -8.34 7.34 -5.07
N SER A 127 -7.69 7.83 -4.01
CA SER A 127 -8.35 8.53 -2.92
C SER A 127 -8.94 9.88 -3.34
N GLU A 128 -8.34 10.60 -4.28
CA GLU A 128 -8.91 11.86 -4.79
C GLU A 128 -10.21 11.61 -5.56
N TYR A 129 -10.27 10.55 -6.37
CA TYR A 129 -11.50 10.13 -7.04
C TYR A 129 -12.60 9.83 -6.00
N ILE A 130 -12.26 9.09 -4.95
CA ILE A 130 -13.18 8.74 -3.87
C ILE A 130 -13.65 10.00 -3.12
N PHE A 131 -12.72 10.90 -2.78
CA PHE A 131 -13.02 12.15 -2.10
C PHE A 131 -13.93 13.05 -2.94
N LYS A 132 -13.66 13.21 -4.24
CA LYS A 132 -14.54 13.97 -5.15
C LYS A 132 -15.94 13.35 -5.27
N THR A 133 -16.05 12.04 -5.16
CA THR A 133 -17.35 11.33 -5.14
C THR A 133 -18.10 11.51 -3.81
N TYR A 134 -17.38 11.55 -2.68
CA TYR A 134 -17.94 11.60 -1.32
C TYR A 134 -17.28 12.67 -0.42
N PRO A 135 -17.27 13.97 -0.78
CA PRO A 135 -16.38 14.97 -0.19
C PRO A 135 -16.59 15.22 1.30
N GLU A 136 -17.82 15.09 1.80
CA GLU A 136 -18.16 15.32 3.21
C GLU A 136 -18.15 14.03 4.05
N LYS A 137 -17.85 12.89 3.42
CA LYS A 137 -17.94 11.55 4.04
C LYS A 137 -16.63 10.77 3.96
N THR A 138 -15.59 11.39 3.43
CA THR A 138 -14.26 10.81 3.29
C THR A 138 -13.30 11.52 4.25
N THR A 139 -12.53 10.74 4.99
CA THR A 139 -11.45 11.21 5.85
C THR A 139 -10.18 10.46 5.47
N ASN A 140 -9.09 11.18 5.25
CA ASN A 140 -7.81 10.62 4.88
C ASN A 140 -6.83 10.64 6.06
N ILE A 141 -6.21 9.50 6.36
CA ILE A 141 -5.33 9.36 7.53
C ILE A 141 -3.94 8.92 7.06
N TYR A 142 -2.94 9.72 7.43
CA TYR A 142 -1.53 9.39 7.29
C TYR A 142 -1.06 8.48 8.43
N ILE A 143 -0.24 7.46 8.15
CA ILE A 143 0.45 6.66 9.18
C ILE A 143 1.95 6.81 8.96
N ASN A 144 2.71 7.09 10.02
CA ASN A 144 4.15 7.30 9.90
C ASN A 144 4.88 6.06 9.37
N TYR A 145 5.78 6.26 8.40
CA TYR A 145 6.59 5.20 7.81
C TYR A 145 7.97 5.73 7.37
N PHE A 146 8.89 4.82 7.02
CA PHE A 146 10.17 5.19 6.43
C PHE A 146 10.06 5.31 4.91
N THR A 147 10.41 6.45 4.32
CA THR A 147 10.46 6.57 2.87
C THR A 147 11.78 5.98 2.34
N GLN A 148 11.68 5.12 1.32
CA GLN A 148 12.82 4.64 0.54
C GLN A 148 12.73 5.19 -0.88
N GLY A 149 13.85 5.64 -1.47
CA GLY A 149 13.89 6.23 -2.81
C GLY A 149 14.37 7.69 -2.81
N PHE A 150 13.76 8.54 -3.64
CA PHE A 150 14.14 9.95 -3.87
C PHE A 150 14.21 10.78 -2.58
N GLN A 151 13.32 10.50 -1.63
CA GLN A 151 13.47 10.93 -0.26
C GLN A 151 13.72 9.69 0.59
N ASN A 152 14.94 9.60 1.12
CA ASN A 152 15.34 8.51 1.99
C ASN A 152 15.37 9.07 3.41
N GLY A 153 14.42 8.69 4.26
CA GLY A 153 14.36 9.22 5.63
C GLY A 153 12.97 9.24 6.25
N LEU A 154 12.90 9.95 7.37
CA LEU A 154 11.66 10.27 8.06
C LEU A 154 10.97 11.50 7.47
N THR A 155 9.67 11.58 7.64
CA THR A 155 8.85 12.76 7.31
C THR A 155 9.39 14.05 7.95
N ASN A 156 9.39 15.13 7.18
CA ASN A 156 9.92 16.44 7.50
C ASN A 156 11.32 16.37 8.12
N ASP A 157 12.20 15.57 7.50
CA ASP A 157 13.56 15.32 7.99
C ASP A 157 13.61 14.92 9.48
N GLY A 158 12.62 14.13 9.92
CA GLY A 158 12.50 13.63 11.29
C GLY A 158 11.91 14.60 12.30
N LEU A 159 11.34 15.74 11.87
CA LEU A 159 10.65 16.68 12.77
C LEU A 159 9.53 15.98 13.55
N PHE A 160 8.75 15.15 12.85
CA PHE A 160 7.58 14.51 13.45
C PHE A 160 8.03 13.48 14.49
N ASP A 161 8.92 12.56 14.10
CA ASP A 161 9.51 11.58 15.01
C ASP A 161 10.24 12.22 16.19
N ALA A 162 10.90 13.37 16.01
CA ALA A 162 11.56 14.10 17.10
C ALA A 162 10.57 14.60 18.15
N ALA A 163 9.41 15.13 17.72
CA ALA A 163 8.36 15.56 18.64
C ALA A 163 7.81 14.39 19.47
N PHE A 164 7.55 13.25 18.83
CA PHE A 164 7.07 12.05 19.53
C PHE A 164 8.13 11.40 20.42
N ASN A 165 9.40 11.43 20.00
CA ASN A 165 10.53 11.00 20.82
C ASN A 165 10.70 11.89 22.07
N PHE A 166 10.60 13.21 21.92
CA PHE A 166 10.71 14.16 23.03
C PHE A 166 9.56 14.00 24.04
N THR A 167 8.34 13.83 23.55
CA THR A 167 7.14 13.64 24.38
C THR A 167 6.97 12.22 24.91
N LYS A 168 7.79 11.27 24.44
CA LYS A 168 7.70 9.83 24.77
C LYS A 168 6.29 9.27 24.52
N THR A 169 5.68 9.71 23.42
CA THR A 169 4.32 9.31 23.04
C THR A 169 4.37 8.53 21.73
N ASP A 170 3.74 7.37 21.73
CA ASP A 170 3.46 6.59 20.53
C ASP A 170 2.00 6.13 20.51
N ASN A 171 1.60 5.42 19.46
CA ASN A 171 0.26 4.88 19.26
C ASN A 171 -0.86 5.93 19.47
N ILE A 172 -0.70 7.09 18.82
CA ILE A 172 -1.62 8.23 18.94
C ILE A 172 -2.14 8.67 17.58
N GLY A 173 -3.44 8.95 17.51
CA GLY A 173 -4.10 9.56 16.36
C GLY A 173 -4.57 10.97 16.70
N PHE A 174 -4.43 11.91 15.75
CA PHE A 174 -4.84 13.30 15.93
C PHE A 174 -5.22 13.96 14.60
N ASP A 175 -6.04 15.01 14.67
CA ASP A 175 -6.40 15.82 13.51
C ASP A 175 -5.21 16.69 13.08
N LEU A 176 -4.93 16.73 11.78
CA LEU A 176 -3.86 17.59 11.25
C LEU A 176 -4.29 19.05 11.22
N LYS A 177 -5.58 19.32 10.99
CA LYS A 177 -6.12 20.67 10.95
C LYS A 177 -5.80 21.44 12.23
N ASN A 178 -5.25 22.65 12.08
CA ASN A 178 -4.82 23.52 13.19
C ASN A 178 -3.72 22.93 14.09
N SER A 179 -3.00 21.90 13.65
CA SER A 179 -1.84 21.37 14.36
C SER A 179 -0.52 21.87 13.75
N PRO A 180 0.59 21.93 14.52
CA PRO A 180 1.91 22.21 13.96
C PRO A 180 2.33 21.22 12.86
N PHE A 181 1.91 19.96 12.98
CA PHE A 181 2.16 18.91 12.00
C PHE A 181 1.41 19.17 10.69
N GLY A 182 0.12 19.52 10.78
CA GLY A 182 -0.69 19.86 9.61
C GLY A 182 -0.19 21.09 8.87
N ASN A 183 0.36 22.09 9.59
CA ASN A 183 0.98 23.29 9.03
C ASN A 183 2.40 23.08 8.49
N SER A 184 2.98 21.88 8.66
CA SER A 184 4.30 21.57 8.11
C SER A 184 4.20 21.33 6.61
N LYS A 185 5.26 21.69 5.88
CA LYS A 185 5.31 21.50 4.42
C LYS A 185 5.19 20.01 4.11
N PHE A 186 4.37 19.69 3.12
CA PHE A 186 4.28 18.34 2.61
C PHE A 186 5.57 17.99 1.86
N ASP A 187 6.16 16.84 2.17
CA ASP A 187 7.44 16.41 1.61
C ASP A 187 7.38 15.00 0.99
N LEU A 188 6.29 14.25 1.12
CA LEU A 188 6.21 12.86 0.66
C LEU A 188 5.94 12.71 -0.85
N TYR A 189 6.30 13.70 -1.69
CA TYR A 189 6.11 13.64 -3.14
C TYR A 189 6.93 12.49 -3.75
N ASN A 190 6.24 11.48 -4.27
CA ASN A 190 6.85 10.27 -4.85
C ASN A 190 6.50 10.04 -6.33
N PHE A 191 5.96 11.05 -7.03
CA PHE A 191 5.41 10.94 -8.39
C PHE A 191 6.11 11.82 -9.45
N GLY A 192 7.27 12.41 -9.12
CA GLY A 192 8.16 13.11 -10.06
C GLY A 192 7.62 14.46 -10.61
N GLY A 193 8.53 15.38 -10.91
CA GLY A 193 8.19 16.73 -11.40
C GLY A 193 7.92 17.77 -10.30
N ASP A 194 7.64 19.00 -10.72
CA ASP A 194 7.48 20.14 -9.81
C ASP A 194 6.00 20.39 -9.52
N TYR A 195 5.64 20.45 -8.23
CA TYR A 195 4.29 20.73 -7.78
C TYR A 195 4.25 21.97 -6.89
N GLU A 196 3.07 22.59 -6.81
CA GLU A 196 2.80 23.63 -5.83
C GLU A 196 3.08 23.11 -4.42
N LYS A 197 3.78 23.92 -3.63
CA LYS A 197 4.12 23.57 -2.25
C LYS A 197 2.89 23.74 -1.37
N VAL A 198 2.38 22.63 -0.86
CA VAL A 198 1.29 22.59 0.12
C VAL A 198 1.76 22.07 1.47
N ASN A 199 0.87 22.12 2.47
CA ASN A 199 1.11 21.57 3.80
C ASN A 199 0.48 20.16 3.95
N PHE A 200 0.80 19.47 5.04
CA PHE A 200 0.26 18.14 5.33
C PHE A 200 -1.27 18.10 5.43
N ASP A 201 -1.89 19.12 6.03
CA ASP A 201 -3.35 19.20 6.18
C ASP A 201 -4.09 19.42 4.84
N TYR A 202 -3.37 19.85 3.80
CA TYR A 202 -3.89 19.86 2.43
C TYR A 202 -4.01 18.43 1.88
N ILE A 203 -3.17 17.48 2.26
CA ILE A 203 -3.19 16.12 1.69
C ILE A 203 -3.95 15.12 2.58
N PHE A 204 -3.86 15.29 3.91
CA PHE A 204 -4.41 14.37 4.91
C PHE A 204 -5.23 15.14 5.94
N ASP A 205 -6.31 14.54 6.42
CA ASP A 205 -7.16 15.16 7.45
C ASP A 205 -6.66 14.85 8.87
N GLY A 206 -6.05 13.66 9.05
CA GLY A 206 -5.48 13.21 10.31
C GLY A 206 -4.20 12.42 10.13
N MET A 207 -3.52 12.18 11.25
CA MET A 207 -2.31 11.37 11.31
C MET A 207 -2.39 10.38 12.47
N ILE A 208 -1.85 9.19 12.26
CA ILE A 208 -1.52 8.23 13.31
C ILE A 208 0.01 8.14 13.37
N PHE A 209 0.57 8.49 14.53
CA PHE A 209 1.93 8.09 14.87
C PHE A 209 1.84 6.75 15.60
N TYR A 210 2.15 5.66 14.90
CA TYR A 210 2.03 4.31 15.44
C TYR A 210 3.17 4.00 16.40
N LYS A 211 4.41 4.04 15.90
CA LYS A 211 5.64 3.75 16.65
C LYS A 211 6.82 4.50 16.03
N PRO A 212 7.92 4.73 16.77
CA PRO A 212 9.18 5.13 16.15
C PRO A 212 9.55 4.14 15.03
N VAL A 213 9.87 4.66 13.85
CA VAL A 213 10.15 3.82 12.67
C VAL A 213 11.30 2.83 12.93
N ALA A 214 12.28 3.23 13.73
CA ALA A 214 13.40 2.37 14.16
C ALA A 214 12.97 1.11 14.94
N GLU A 215 11.77 1.12 15.52
CA GLU A 215 11.19 0.00 16.28
C GLU A 215 10.22 -0.84 15.45
N MET A 216 9.96 -0.45 14.20
CA MET A 216 9.11 -1.23 13.30
C MET A 216 9.91 -2.37 12.67
N ASN A 217 9.27 -3.54 12.58
CA ASN A 217 9.85 -4.73 11.97
C ASN A 217 9.24 -4.97 10.59
N LEU A 218 10.09 -5.32 9.62
CA LEU A 218 9.64 -5.83 8.33
C LEU A 218 9.40 -7.32 8.46
N VAL A 219 8.15 -7.75 8.26
CA VAL A 219 7.78 -9.18 8.32
C VAL A 219 7.43 -9.65 6.91
N THR A 220 8.12 -10.67 6.43
CA THR A 220 7.95 -11.26 5.09
C THR A 220 7.74 -12.77 5.17
N GLY A 221 7.30 -13.37 4.06
CA GLY A 221 7.11 -14.81 3.92
C GLY A 221 5.82 -15.29 4.58
N ILE A 222 5.07 -16.12 3.87
CA ILE A 222 3.82 -16.72 4.33
C ILE A 222 4.07 -18.22 4.53
N PRO A 223 4.00 -18.74 5.77
CA PRO A 223 4.27 -20.15 6.04
C PRO A 223 3.46 -21.08 5.14
N ASN A 224 4.17 -21.96 4.43
CA ASN A 224 3.58 -23.01 3.60
C ASN A 224 2.63 -22.49 2.50
N VAL A 225 2.89 -21.28 1.96
CA VAL A 225 2.06 -20.69 0.90
C VAL A 225 2.17 -21.44 -0.42
N TYR A 226 3.33 -22.00 -0.75
CA TYR A 226 3.56 -22.90 -1.88
C TYR A 226 4.09 -24.24 -1.33
N PRO A 227 3.21 -25.13 -0.82
CA PRO A 227 3.63 -26.48 -0.44
C PRO A 227 4.05 -27.29 -1.69
N ILE A 228 4.60 -28.48 -1.50
CA ILE A 228 5.20 -29.33 -2.56
C ILE A 228 4.27 -29.46 -3.79
N GLU A 229 2.97 -29.65 -3.57
CA GLU A 229 1.98 -29.80 -4.63
C GLU A 229 1.75 -28.52 -5.49
N PHE A 230 2.18 -27.35 -5.00
CA PHE A 230 2.08 -26.06 -5.70
C PHE A 230 3.45 -25.51 -6.15
N GLU A 231 4.57 -26.21 -5.92
CA GLU A 231 5.88 -25.75 -6.41
C GLU A 231 5.92 -25.66 -7.94
N LYS A 232 5.29 -26.62 -8.63
CA LYS A 232 5.18 -26.59 -10.09
C LYS A 232 4.48 -25.30 -10.56
N GLN A 233 3.36 -24.94 -9.93
CA GLN A 233 2.63 -23.71 -10.24
C GLN A 233 3.52 -22.47 -10.04
N PHE A 234 4.28 -22.41 -8.94
CA PHE A 234 5.22 -21.32 -8.68
C PHE A 234 6.25 -21.18 -9.81
N TYR A 235 6.92 -22.27 -10.20
CA TYR A 235 7.95 -22.23 -11.24
C TYR A 235 7.37 -21.96 -12.63
N GLU A 236 6.16 -22.44 -12.94
CA GLU A 236 5.45 -22.10 -14.19
C GLU A 236 5.14 -20.59 -14.26
N ARG A 237 4.65 -20.00 -13.17
CA ARG A 237 4.39 -18.56 -13.09
C ARG A 237 5.65 -17.73 -13.22
N MET A 238 6.71 -18.09 -12.49
CA MET A 238 8.01 -17.41 -12.63
C MET A 238 8.57 -17.53 -14.05
N ALA A 239 8.46 -18.69 -14.68
CA ALA A 239 8.89 -18.88 -16.07
C ALA A 239 8.12 -17.97 -17.04
N LEU A 240 6.81 -17.83 -16.83
CA LEU A 240 5.93 -16.95 -17.60
C LEU A 240 6.26 -15.47 -17.36
N ILE A 241 6.45 -15.04 -16.11
CA ILE A 241 6.81 -13.66 -15.74
C ILE A 241 8.15 -13.28 -16.36
N ASP A 242 9.18 -14.12 -16.17
CA ASP A 242 10.56 -13.80 -16.57
C ASP A 242 10.86 -14.13 -18.04
N GLY A 243 9.97 -14.83 -18.74
CA GLY A 243 10.17 -15.24 -20.13
C GLY A 243 11.29 -16.27 -20.31
N ILE A 244 11.40 -17.20 -19.37
CA ILE A 244 12.45 -18.23 -19.31
C ILE A 244 11.87 -19.65 -19.41
N SER A 245 12.74 -20.65 -19.62
CA SER A 245 12.29 -22.05 -19.56
C SER A 245 11.97 -22.48 -18.13
N TYR A 246 11.12 -23.49 -17.98
CA TYR A 246 10.77 -24.09 -16.69
C TYR A 246 12.00 -24.56 -15.89
N ASP A 247 12.95 -25.24 -16.55
CA ASP A 247 14.19 -25.70 -15.91
C ASP A 247 15.06 -24.54 -15.40
N LYS A 248 15.08 -23.41 -16.14
CA LYS A 248 15.79 -22.21 -15.73
C LYS A 248 15.08 -21.55 -14.53
N SER A 249 13.74 -21.50 -14.55
CA SER A 249 12.93 -21.03 -13.42
C SER A 249 13.22 -21.80 -12.14
N ILE A 250 13.31 -23.14 -12.20
CA ILE A 250 13.70 -23.97 -11.04
C ILE A 250 15.07 -23.56 -10.49
N LYS A 251 16.05 -23.40 -11.38
CA LYS A 251 17.43 -23.10 -10.98
C LYS A 251 17.54 -21.71 -10.33
N GLU A 252 16.84 -20.72 -10.85
CA GLU A 252 16.96 -19.32 -10.44
C GLU A 252 16.08 -18.97 -9.22
N ASN A 253 14.93 -19.63 -9.06
CA ASN A 253 13.91 -19.21 -8.09
C ASN A 253 13.78 -20.13 -6.85
N LYS A 254 14.70 -21.08 -6.66
CA LYS A 254 14.66 -22.02 -5.54
C LYS A 254 14.76 -21.33 -4.16
N GLU A 255 15.66 -20.36 -4.03
CA GLU A 255 15.78 -19.62 -2.76
C GLU A 255 14.58 -18.69 -2.54
N LEU A 256 14.07 -18.05 -3.60
CA LEU A 256 12.84 -17.26 -3.51
C LEU A 256 11.66 -18.10 -3.01
N LEU A 257 11.44 -19.29 -3.56
CA LEU A 257 10.39 -20.20 -3.10
C LEU A 257 10.51 -20.52 -1.60
N LYS A 258 11.74 -20.74 -1.12
CA LYS A 258 12.02 -21.00 0.30
C LYS A 258 11.75 -19.78 1.17
N GLU A 259 12.14 -18.59 0.72
CA GLU A 259 11.86 -17.32 1.40
C GLU A 259 10.36 -17.04 1.48
N LEU A 260 9.63 -17.20 0.38
CA LEU A 260 8.17 -17.00 0.35
C LEU A 260 7.43 -17.96 1.30
N ASN A 261 7.93 -19.18 1.48
CA ASN A 261 7.37 -20.19 2.39
C ASN A 261 7.80 -20.04 3.86
N THR A 262 8.74 -19.15 4.17
CA THR A 262 9.31 -19.03 5.52
C THR A 262 9.05 -17.65 6.09
N LYS A 263 8.24 -17.57 7.15
CA LYS A 263 8.04 -16.29 7.84
C LYS A 263 9.37 -15.81 8.42
N SER A 264 9.77 -14.62 8.02
CA SER A 264 10.95 -13.91 8.51
C SER A 264 10.54 -12.58 9.10
N GLU A 265 11.28 -12.15 10.13
CA GLU A 265 11.11 -10.85 10.77
C GLU A 265 12.49 -10.18 10.82
N VAL A 266 12.58 -9.06 10.11
CA VAL A 266 13.83 -8.33 9.90
C VAL A 266 13.70 -6.95 10.52
N LYS A 267 14.62 -6.63 11.42
CA LYS A 267 14.80 -5.27 11.93
C LYS A 267 15.46 -4.40 10.87
N LEU A 268 15.24 -3.08 10.95
CA LEU A 268 15.96 -2.14 10.10
C LEU A 268 17.47 -2.29 10.29
N GLN A 269 18.22 -2.14 9.20
CA GLN A 269 19.67 -2.18 9.22
C GLN A 269 20.24 -1.08 10.11
N ASP A 270 21.36 -1.34 10.79
CA ASP A 270 22.00 -0.39 11.70
C ASP A 270 22.31 0.96 11.04
N SER A 271 22.69 0.96 9.75
CA SER A 271 22.93 2.18 8.97
C SER A 271 21.67 3.04 8.83
N ILE A 272 20.51 2.42 8.62
CA ILE A 272 19.20 3.10 8.56
C ILE A 272 18.83 3.63 9.94
N VAL A 273 19.01 2.82 10.99
CA VAL A 273 18.74 3.24 12.38
C VAL A 273 19.62 4.44 12.77
N GLN A 274 20.90 4.43 12.42
CA GLN A 274 21.81 5.56 12.66
C GLN A 274 21.34 6.83 11.94
N LYS A 275 20.87 6.71 10.71
CA LYS A 275 20.31 7.82 9.94
C LYS A 275 19.05 8.39 10.57
N ILE A 276 18.10 7.54 10.94
CA ILE A 276 16.87 7.92 11.66
C ILE A 276 17.24 8.71 12.94
N ASN A 277 18.16 8.17 13.74
CA ASN A 277 18.61 8.81 14.97
C ASN A 277 19.30 10.15 14.71
N SER A 278 20.01 10.31 13.59
CA SER A 278 20.62 11.57 13.19
C SER A 278 19.57 12.63 12.86
N GLN A 279 18.54 12.27 12.10
CA GLN A 279 17.40 13.15 11.78
C GLN A 279 16.65 13.59 13.04
N ILE A 280 16.38 12.67 13.96
CA ILE A 280 15.73 13.00 15.25
C ILE A 280 16.59 13.97 16.07
N ARG A 281 17.90 13.70 16.24
CA ARG A 281 18.80 14.54 17.05
C ARG A 281 18.97 15.96 16.51
N TYR A 282 18.79 16.16 15.21
CA TYR A 282 18.86 17.49 14.61
C TYR A 282 17.86 18.47 15.25
N TRP A 283 16.68 17.96 15.65
CA TRP A 283 15.57 18.77 16.18
C TRP A 283 15.54 18.90 17.71
N ILE A 284 16.17 17.98 18.46
CA ILE A 284 16.11 17.93 19.94
C ILE A 284 17.32 18.66 20.56
N LYS A 285 17.55 19.92 20.20
CA LYS A 285 18.63 20.73 20.78
C LYS A 285 18.20 21.46 22.05
#